data_AF-A0A0A9Y3N9-F1
#
_entry.id   AF-A0A0A9Y3N9-F1
#
_cell.length_a   1.000
_cell.length_b   1.000
_cell.length_c   1.000
_cell.angle_alpha   90.00
_cell.angle_beta   90.00
_cell.angle_gamma   90.00
#
_symmetry.space_group_name_H-M   'P 1'
#
loop_
_entity.id
_entity.type
_entity.pdbx_description
1 polymer ?
#
loop_
_entity_poly.entity_id
_entity_poly.type
_entity_poly.pdbx_seq_one_letter_code
_entity_poly.pdbx_strand_id
1 'polypeptide(L)'
;MEKKDGAFTQTVAATAETEPPRVEAKTTGKSADRADTPAPLTKSPQQATVAAVPVSNSTSSLPSSTSKQQIITGVDPRVKSVRISSMRQRIADRLKASQNTAAMLTTFNEVDMTPLIELRAKYKDDFYKRHEVKLGLMSAFVKASAIALKDIPIVNASFGDNTIDFHEFVDISVAVATPRGLVVPVIRDVQNMTLADIEKTISDYATRARVNKLTMTEMTGGTFTISNGGVFGS
;
A
#
# COMPACT_ATOMS: atom_id res chain seq x y z
N MET A 1 26.60 21.10 55.01
CA MET A 1 26.76 21.63 53.63
C MET A 1 28.21 21.44 53.19
N GLU A 2 28.73 20.25 52.90
CA GLU A 2 28.07 19.01 52.47
C GLU A 2 27.27 19.16 51.18
N LYS A 3 27.92 18.83 50.07
CA LYS A 3 27.42 17.87 49.08
C LYS A 3 28.60 17.02 48.62
N LYS A 4 28.47 15.69 48.74
CA LYS A 4 29.17 14.75 47.87
C LYS A 4 28.36 14.66 46.59
N ASP A 5 29.02 14.57 45.45
CA ASP A 5 28.47 13.90 44.27
C ASP A 5 29.65 13.25 43.54
N GLY A 6 29.70 11.92 43.55
CA GLY A 6 30.71 11.12 42.86
C GLY A 6 30.00 10.19 41.89
N ALA A 7 30.32 10.30 40.59
CA ALA A 7 29.77 9.45 39.55
C ALA A 7 30.82 8.42 39.09
N PHE A 8 30.48 7.13 39.17
CA PHE A 8 31.39 6.02 38.90
C PHE A 8 30.67 4.95 38.07
N THR A 9 30.88 4.97 36.75
CA THR A 9 30.52 3.93 35.76
C THR A 9 31.39 4.22 34.53
N GLN A 10 32.50 3.53 34.25
CA GLN A 10 32.72 2.09 34.02
C GLN A 10 32.27 1.61 32.63
N THR A 11 33.28 1.36 31.79
CA THR A 11 33.20 0.76 30.46
C THR A 11 32.96 -0.75 30.52
N VAL A 12 32.24 -1.31 29.54
CA VAL A 12 32.33 -2.72 29.11
C VAL A 12 32.27 -2.77 27.57
N ALA A 13 32.93 -3.74 26.93
CA ALA A 13 33.03 -3.84 25.46
C ALA A 13 33.16 -5.30 24.97
N ALA A 14 32.78 -5.53 23.70
CA ALA A 14 33.03 -6.74 22.89
C ALA A 14 32.32 -8.05 23.38
N THR A 15 32.25 -9.19 22.66
CA THR A 15 32.93 -9.62 21.40
C THR A 15 32.12 -10.73 20.65
N ALA A 16 32.15 -10.70 19.31
CA ALA A 16 32.23 -11.79 18.29
C ALA A 16 31.47 -13.16 18.31
N GLU A 17 31.15 -13.63 17.07
CA GLU A 17 31.12 -15.03 16.55
C GLU A 17 30.04 -16.03 17.06
N THR A 18 29.54 -17.05 16.32
CA THR A 18 30.05 -17.78 15.11
C THR A 18 28.90 -18.38 14.23
N GLU A 19 29.22 -18.87 13.02
CA GLU A 19 28.39 -19.69 12.07
C GLU A 19 28.97 -21.14 11.94
N PRO A 20 28.49 -22.09 11.10
CA PRO A 20 27.29 -22.16 10.23
C PRO A 20 26.31 -23.28 10.71
N PRO A 21 25.99 -24.46 10.08
CA PRO A 21 26.37 -25.14 8.81
C PRO A 21 25.20 -25.35 7.80
N ARG A 22 25.35 -26.29 6.84
CA ARG A 22 24.45 -26.55 5.67
C ARG A 22 24.17 -28.05 5.47
N VAL A 23 22.98 -28.42 4.97
CA VAL A 23 22.69 -29.75 4.37
C VAL A 23 21.80 -29.60 3.12
N GLU A 24 22.01 -30.45 2.11
CA GLU A 24 21.21 -30.50 0.86
C GLU A 24 20.40 -31.81 0.75
N ALA A 25 19.30 -31.78 -0.02
CA ALA A 25 18.64 -32.98 -0.54
C ALA A 25 18.00 -32.73 -1.92
N LYS A 26 17.86 -33.77 -2.75
CA LYS A 26 17.43 -33.72 -4.15
C LYS A 26 16.29 -34.71 -4.47
N THR A 27 15.45 -34.36 -5.45
CA THR A 27 14.74 -35.29 -6.39
C THR A 27 13.69 -36.26 -5.78
N THR A 28 12.73 -36.91 -6.49
CA THR A 28 12.37 -37.00 -7.94
C THR A 28 10.91 -37.46 -8.14
N GLY A 29 10.31 -37.16 -9.31
CA GLY A 29 9.22 -37.94 -9.94
C GLY A 29 7.77 -37.65 -9.47
N LYS A 30 6.72 -38.09 -10.19
CA LYS A 30 6.62 -38.77 -11.51
C LYS A 30 5.21 -38.55 -12.14
N SER A 31 5.09 -38.67 -13.47
CA SER A 31 3.89 -38.32 -14.27
C SER A 31 2.86 -39.45 -14.52
N ALA A 32 1.60 -39.04 -14.73
CA ALA A 32 0.56 -39.64 -15.61
C ALA A 32 -0.53 -38.54 -15.81
N ASP A 33 -1.11 -38.18 -16.97
CA ASP A 33 -1.25 -38.71 -18.35
C ASP A 33 -2.45 -39.66 -18.60
N ARG A 34 -3.43 -39.14 -19.39
CA ARG A 34 -4.63 -39.79 -20.00
C ARG A 34 -5.66 -40.39 -19.00
N ALA A 35 -6.96 -40.52 -19.31
CA ALA A 35 -7.76 -40.21 -20.52
C ALA A 35 -9.13 -39.58 -20.07
N ASP A 36 -10.20 -39.36 -20.86
CA ASP A 36 -10.53 -39.64 -22.27
C ASP A 36 -11.65 -38.67 -22.78
N THR A 37 -12.21 -38.85 -23.98
CA THR A 37 -13.43 -38.18 -24.47
C THR A 37 -14.20 -38.99 -25.52
N PRO A 38 -15.54 -39.09 -25.42
CA PRO A 38 -16.39 -39.13 -26.60
C PRO A 38 -17.43 -37.99 -26.64
N ALA A 39 -17.65 -37.43 -27.83
CA ALA A 39 -18.77 -36.56 -28.20
C ALA A 39 -19.73 -37.38 -29.11
N PRO A 40 -20.63 -36.79 -29.94
CA PRO A 40 -21.25 -35.46 -29.92
C PRO A 40 -22.80 -35.51 -30.01
N LEU A 41 -23.48 -34.37 -29.88
CA LEU A 41 -24.85 -34.19 -30.41
C LEU A 41 -24.98 -32.87 -31.18
N THR A 42 -25.32 -32.98 -32.46
CA THR A 42 -25.60 -31.88 -33.38
C THR A 42 -27.08 -31.53 -33.39
N LYS A 43 -27.42 -30.23 -33.47
CA LYS A 43 -28.39 -29.65 -34.43
C LYS A 43 -28.56 -28.13 -34.29
N SER A 44 -28.48 -27.48 -35.45
CA SER A 44 -29.01 -26.15 -35.78
C SER A 44 -29.63 -26.26 -37.19
N PRO A 45 -30.29 -25.24 -37.76
CA PRO A 45 -30.93 -24.07 -37.16
C PRO A 45 -32.44 -23.99 -37.53
N GLN A 46 -33.21 -23.04 -36.99
CA GLN A 46 -34.41 -22.55 -37.68
C GLN A 46 -34.76 -21.10 -37.34
N GLN A 47 -35.17 -20.34 -38.35
CA GLN A 47 -35.67 -18.96 -38.23
C GLN A 47 -37.19 -18.96 -38.05
N ALA A 48 -37.70 -17.95 -37.36
CA ALA A 48 -39.07 -17.46 -37.55
C ALA A 48 -39.11 -15.93 -37.40
N THR A 49 -39.77 -15.26 -38.34
CA THR A 49 -40.26 -13.88 -38.24
C THR A 49 -41.44 -13.83 -37.23
N VAL A 50 -42.02 -12.70 -36.81
CA VAL A 50 -42.44 -11.49 -37.54
C VAL A 50 -42.61 -10.27 -36.59
N ALA A 51 -43.15 -9.17 -37.14
CA ALA A 51 -43.67 -7.95 -36.52
C ALA A 51 -42.66 -6.81 -36.31
N ALA A 52 -42.94 -5.68 -36.97
CA ALA A 52 -42.20 -4.44 -36.85
C ALA A 52 -43.07 -3.37 -36.17
N VAL A 53 -42.44 -2.49 -35.38
CA VAL A 53 -43.05 -1.26 -34.87
C VAL A 53 -42.05 -0.12 -35.13
N PRO A 54 -42.41 0.92 -35.91
CA PRO A 54 -41.49 2.00 -36.24
C PRO A 54 -41.45 3.02 -35.10
N VAL A 55 -40.42 2.94 -34.25
CA VAL A 55 -40.11 4.00 -33.28
C VAL A 55 -38.99 4.86 -33.84
N SER A 56 -39.33 6.07 -34.29
CA SER A 56 -38.32 7.06 -34.69
C SER A 56 -37.46 7.42 -33.48
N ASN A 57 -36.14 7.42 -33.65
CA ASN A 57 -35.25 8.06 -32.69
C ASN A 57 -34.01 8.64 -33.37
N SER A 58 -33.57 9.78 -32.87
CA SER A 58 -32.65 10.67 -33.57
C SER A 58 -31.17 10.31 -33.40
N THR A 59 -30.38 10.84 -34.34
CA THR A 59 -28.92 10.85 -34.39
C THR A 59 -28.23 11.08 -33.03
N SER A 60 -27.32 10.19 -32.65
CA SER A 60 -26.22 10.51 -31.74
C SER A 60 -24.95 9.80 -32.18
N SER A 61 -24.11 10.49 -32.96
CA SER A 61 -22.78 10.02 -33.35
C SER A 61 -21.79 10.35 -32.23
N LEU A 62 -21.36 9.34 -31.46
CA LEU A 62 -20.32 9.51 -30.46
C LEU A 62 -18.95 9.80 -31.13
N PRO A 63 -18.30 10.94 -30.85
CA PRO A 63 -16.93 11.17 -31.29
C PRO A 63 -15.95 10.37 -30.41
N SER A 64 -15.34 9.33 -30.98
CA SER A 64 -14.35 8.48 -30.31
C SER A 64 -13.01 9.22 -30.12
N SER A 65 -12.93 10.00 -29.04
CA SER A 65 -11.80 10.86 -28.70
C SER A 65 -10.58 10.10 -28.14
N THR A 66 -9.97 9.25 -28.96
CA THR A 66 -8.66 8.63 -28.70
C THR A 66 -7.57 9.71 -28.67
N SER A 67 -7.37 10.30 -27.48
CA SER A 67 -6.47 11.43 -27.26
C SER A 67 -5.00 11.01 -27.31
N LYS A 68 -4.46 10.95 -28.53
CA LYS A 68 -3.01 10.93 -28.76
C LYS A 68 -2.39 12.13 -28.03
N GLN A 69 -1.45 11.86 -27.13
CA GLN A 69 -0.74 12.92 -26.40
C GLN A 69 0.01 13.80 -27.41
N GLN A 70 -0.34 15.08 -27.48
CA GLN A 70 0.34 16.03 -28.35
C GLN A 70 1.75 16.29 -27.81
N ILE A 71 2.74 15.78 -28.54
CA ILE A 71 4.15 16.16 -28.36
C ILE A 71 4.29 17.57 -28.91
N ILE A 72 4.69 18.52 -28.06
CA ILE A 72 5.00 19.88 -28.46
C ILE A 72 6.51 19.93 -28.67
N THR A 73 6.97 19.89 -29.92
CA THR A 73 8.39 20.11 -30.24
C THR A 73 8.81 21.49 -29.74
N GLY A 74 9.90 21.55 -28.97
CA GLY A 74 10.44 22.81 -28.49
C GLY A 74 11.09 23.65 -29.59
N VAL A 75 11.61 24.82 -29.21
CA VAL A 75 12.39 25.70 -30.12
C VAL A 75 13.66 24.99 -30.62
N ASP A 76 14.21 24.06 -29.84
CA ASP A 76 15.23 23.11 -30.28
C ASP A 76 14.55 21.80 -30.73
N PRO A 77 14.74 21.33 -31.97
CA PRO A 77 14.13 20.09 -32.48
C PRO A 77 14.59 18.82 -31.76
N ARG A 78 15.67 18.88 -30.96
CA ARG A 78 16.12 17.80 -30.07
C ARG A 78 15.25 17.69 -28.81
N VAL A 79 14.51 18.74 -28.46
CA VAL A 79 13.69 18.83 -27.23
C VAL A 79 12.24 18.44 -27.49
N LYS A 80 11.85 17.27 -26.98
CA LYS A 80 10.46 16.79 -26.97
C LYS A 80 9.74 17.28 -25.72
N SER A 81 8.91 18.32 -25.84
CA SER A 81 8.09 18.80 -24.72
C SER A 81 6.79 17.99 -24.63
N VAL A 82 6.47 17.48 -23.46
CA VAL A 82 5.22 16.73 -23.20
C VAL A 82 4.37 17.53 -22.22
N ARG A 83 3.10 17.77 -22.56
CA ARG A 83 2.19 18.54 -21.70
C ARG A 83 1.87 17.75 -20.43
N ILE A 84 2.17 18.36 -19.28
CA ILE A 84 1.84 17.79 -17.95
C ILE A 84 0.31 17.76 -17.76
N SER A 85 -0.22 16.68 -17.20
CA SER A 85 -1.64 16.58 -16.85
C SER A 85 -1.96 17.36 -15.57
N SER A 86 -3.17 17.92 -15.48
CA SER A 86 -3.60 18.73 -14.33
C SER A 86 -3.46 18.00 -12.98
N MET A 87 -3.67 16.67 -12.96
CA MET A 87 -3.43 15.83 -11.77
C MET A 87 -1.94 15.79 -11.40
N ARG A 88 -1.04 15.56 -12.37
CA ARG A 88 0.41 15.53 -12.13
C ARG A 88 0.95 16.90 -11.71
N GLN A 89 0.41 17.98 -12.27
CA GLN A 89 0.74 19.35 -11.85
C GLN A 89 0.37 19.58 -10.39
N ARG A 90 -0.88 19.34 -10.00
CA ARG A 90 -1.35 19.47 -8.60
C ARG A 90 -0.55 18.64 -7.60
N ILE A 91 -0.07 17.45 -8.00
CA ILE A 91 0.83 16.62 -7.16
C ILE A 91 2.18 17.31 -6.97
N ALA A 92 2.80 17.84 -8.04
CA ALA A 92 4.05 18.60 -7.92
C ALA A 92 3.91 19.86 -7.06
N ASP A 93 2.82 20.61 -7.23
CA ASP A 93 2.51 21.81 -6.45
C ASP A 93 2.39 21.47 -4.94
N ARG A 94 1.68 20.38 -4.61
CA ARG A 94 1.50 19.91 -3.22
C ARG A 94 2.78 19.36 -2.59
N LEU A 95 3.59 18.62 -3.35
CA LEU A 95 4.89 18.15 -2.89
C LEU A 95 5.83 19.33 -2.59
N LYS A 96 5.86 20.36 -3.45
CA LYS A 96 6.70 21.53 -3.22
C LYS A 96 6.17 22.42 -2.08
N ALA A 97 4.86 22.53 -1.90
CA ALA A 97 4.28 23.18 -0.73
C ALA A 97 4.72 22.47 0.57
N SER A 98 4.62 21.14 0.64
CA SER A 98 5.04 20.36 1.82
C SER A 98 6.52 20.61 2.18
N GLN A 99 7.42 20.59 1.20
CA GLN A 99 8.86 20.90 1.40
C GLN A 99 9.14 22.34 1.84
N ASN A 100 8.26 23.29 1.52
CA ASN A 100 8.44 24.70 1.88
C ASN A 100 7.84 25.02 3.26
N THR A 101 6.80 24.30 3.68
CA THR A 101 6.12 24.49 4.96
C THR A 101 6.78 23.68 6.10
N ALA A 102 7.22 22.45 5.83
CA ALA A 102 7.80 21.58 6.85
C ALA A 102 9.34 21.60 6.82
N ALA A 103 9.96 21.79 7.98
CA ALA A 103 11.40 21.56 8.18
C ALA A 103 11.69 20.04 8.19
N MET A 104 11.71 19.43 7.01
CA MET A 104 11.86 17.98 6.86
C MET A 104 13.26 17.51 7.27
N LEU A 105 13.33 16.69 8.32
CA LEU A 105 14.52 15.97 8.78
C LEU A 105 14.26 14.47 8.77
N THR A 106 15.30 13.67 8.56
CA THR A 106 15.21 12.20 8.50
C THR A 106 16.14 11.57 9.53
N THR A 107 15.64 10.56 10.24
CA THR A 107 16.45 9.67 11.09
C THR A 107 16.29 8.22 10.60
N PHE A 108 17.29 7.39 10.90
CA PHE A 108 17.35 5.99 10.47
C PHE A 108 17.65 5.11 11.69
N ASN A 109 17.04 3.93 11.74
CA ASN A 109 17.31 2.88 12.72
C ASN A 109 17.15 1.52 12.05
N GLU A 110 17.85 0.52 12.59
CA GLU A 110 17.72 -0.88 12.18
C GLU A 110 16.84 -1.64 13.18
N VAL A 111 16.14 -2.68 12.71
CA VAL A 111 15.23 -3.49 13.52
C VAL A 111 15.38 -4.96 13.11
N ASP A 112 15.66 -5.84 14.06
CA ASP A 112 15.64 -7.28 13.80
C ASP A 112 14.20 -7.76 13.53
N MET A 113 14.00 -8.32 12.34
CA MET A 113 12.72 -8.84 11.87
C MET A 113 12.55 -10.34 12.16
N THR A 114 13.59 -11.03 12.63
CA THR A 114 13.60 -12.49 12.82
C THR A 114 12.44 -12.97 13.70
N PRO A 115 12.16 -12.38 14.90
CA PRO A 115 11.07 -12.84 15.76
C PRO A 115 9.69 -12.68 15.12
N LEU A 116 9.50 -11.64 14.31
CA LEU A 116 8.23 -11.38 13.60
C LEU A 116 8.06 -12.32 12.40
N ILE A 117 9.15 -12.67 11.71
CA ILE A 117 9.16 -13.66 10.61
C ILE A 117 8.86 -15.06 11.16
N GLU A 118 9.45 -15.45 12.30
CA GLU A 118 9.16 -16.71 12.99
C GLU A 118 7.70 -16.81 13.48
N LEU A 119 7.21 -15.76 14.17
CA LEU A 119 5.81 -15.68 14.61
C LEU A 119 4.87 -15.84 13.41
N ARG A 120 5.16 -15.13 12.31
CA ARG A 120 4.39 -15.25 11.07
C ARG A 120 4.48 -16.65 10.47
N ALA A 121 5.65 -17.28 10.43
CA ALA A 121 5.84 -18.63 9.90
C ALA A 121 5.07 -19.69 10.71
N LYS A 122 5.00 -19.51 12.04
CA LYS A 122 4.30 -20.40 12.97
C LYS A 122 2.77 -20.27 12.90
N TYR A 123 2.23 -19.05 12.80
CA TYR A 123 0.79 -18.80 12.95
C TYR A 123 0.03 -18.46 11.66
N LYS A 124 0.71 -18.24 10.52
CA LYS A 124 0.11 -17.88 9.22
C LYS A 124 -1.13 -18.70 8.83
N ASP A 125 -1.07 -20.02 9.00
CA ASP A 125 -2.07 -20.93 8.44
C ASP A 125 -3.31 -21.03 9.35
N ASP A 126 -3.12 -20.97 10.67
CA ASP A 126 -4.23 -20.93 11.64
C ASP A 126 -4.90 -19.54 11.68
N PHE A 127 -4.13 -18.47 11.51
CA PHE A 127 -4.65 -17.13 11.31
C PHE A 127 -5.52 -17.05 10.05
N TYR A 128 -5.08 -17.66 8.94
CA TYR A 128 -5.87 -17.75 7.71
C TYR A 128 -7.16 -18.56 7.91
N LYS A 129 -7.10 -19.73 8.58
CA LYS A 129 -8.30 -20.53 8.92
C LYS A 129 -9.33 -19.77 9.77
N ARG A 130 -8.87 -18.88 10.67
CA ARG A 130 -9.73 -18.17 11.63
C ARG A 130 -10.27 -16.84 11.12
N HIS A 131 -9.51 -16.14 10.27
CA HIS A 131 -9.83 -14.77 9.86
C HIS A 131 -9.98 -14.57 8.34
N GLU A 132 -9.77 -15.62 7.54
CA GLU A 132 -9.87 -15.67 6.07
C GLU A 132 -8.92 -14.71 5.33
N VAL A 133 -7.96 -14.12 6.05
CA VAL A 133 -6.96 -13.17 5.52
C VAL A 133 -5.56 -13.65 5.85
N LYS A 134 -4.62 -13.40 4.94
CA LYS A 134 -3.22 -13.83 5.07
C LYS A 134 -2.52 -12.93 6.08
N LEU A 135 -1.83 -13.52 7.05
CA LEU A 135 -0.98 -12.77 7.98
C LEU A 135 0.16 -12.09 7.21
N GLY A 136 0.14 -10.76 7.17
CA GLY A 136 1.17 -9.92 6.58
C GLY A 136 2.28 -9.57 7.59
N LEU A 137 3.11 -8.60 7.22
CA LEU A 137 3.99 -7.88 8.14
C LEU A 137 3.46 -6.46 8.41
N MET A 138 2.57 -5.94 7.56
CA MET A 138 2.09 -4.55 7.64
C MET A 138 1.24 -4.30 8.88
N SER A 139 0.41 -5.26 9.31
CA SER A 139 -0.36 -5.12 10.56
C SER A 139 0.52 -4.96 11.80
N ALA A 140 1.69 -5.60 11.84
CA ALA A 140 2.63 -5.44 12.95
C ALA A 140 3.22 -4.02 12.98
N PHE A 141 3.70 -3.50 11.84
CA PHE A 141 4.18 -2.12 11.74
C PHE A 141 3.08 -1.10 12.06
N VAL A 142 1.90 -1.24 11.46
CA VAL A 142 0.74 -0.36 11.67
C VAL A 142 0.31 -0.36 13.14
N LYS A 143 0.27 -1.52 13.81
CA LYS A 143 -0.06 -1.59 15.24
C LYS A 143 1.05 -1.07 16.15
N ALA A 144 2.32 -1.31 15.84
CA ALA A 144 3.45 -0.78 16.58
C ALA A 144 3.51 0.76 16.50
N SER A 145 3.34 1.34 15.31
CA SER A 145 3.19 2.78 15.15
C SER A 145 2.00 3.33 15.94
N ALA A 146 0.86 2.64 15.94
CA ALA A 146 -0.31 3.10 16.70
C ALA A 146 -0.17 3.01 18.24
N ILE A 147 0.81 2.25 18.74
CA ILE A 147 1.21 2.28 20.16
C ILE A 147 2.16 3.46 20.39
N ALA A 148 3.24 3.56 19.60
CA ALA A 148 4.22 4.63 19.73
C ALA A 148 3.62 6.06 19.56
N LEU A 149 2.60 6.22 18.72
CA LEU A 149 1.86 7.48 18.53
C LEU A 149 0.99 7.87 19.74
N LYS A 150 0.62 6.91 20.61
CA LYS A 150 -0.02 7.20 21.90
C LYS A 150 1.00 7.56 22.97
N ASP A 151 2.14 6.87 22.98
CA ASP A 151 3.22 7.13 23.94
C ASP A 151 3.93 8.47 23.64
N ILE A 152 3.91 8.93 22.38
CA ILE A 152 4.49 10.20 21.93
C ILE A 152 3.46 11.02 21.11
N PRO A 153 2.44 11.63 21.76
CA PRO A 153 1.33 12.30 21.07
C PRO A 153 1.72 13.45 20.13
N ILE A 154 2.87 14.09 20.35
CA ILE A 154 3.36 15.19 19.49
C ILE A 154 3.70 14.73 18.07
N VAL A 155 3.97 13.43 17.85
CA VAL A 155 4.17 12.85 16.51
C VAL A 155 2.82 12.59 15.81
N ASN A 156 1.72 12.52 16.56
CA ASN A 156 0.35 12.38 16.06
C ASN A 156 -0.37 13.73 15.85
N ALA A 157 0.27 14.85 16.18
CA ALA A 157 -0.30 16.20 16.13
C ALA A 157 -0.08 16.89 14.76
N SER A 158 -0.90 17.89 14.45
CA SER A 158 -0.74 18.76 13.27
C SER A 158 -0.55 20.23 13.65
N PHE A 159 0.12 20.99 12.79
CA PHE A 159 0.13 22.45 12.88
C PHE A 159 -1.14 23.02 12.26
N GLY A 160 -1.94 23.72 13.07
CA GLY A 160 -2.96 24.66 12.60
C GLY A 160 -2.33 26.03 12.26
N ASP A 161 -3.15 27.06 12.04
CA ASP A 161 -2.65 28.39 11.65
C ASP A 161 -1.75 29.03 12.73
N ASN A 162 -2.15 28.91 13.99
CA ASN A 162 -1.43 29.42 15.18
C ASN A 162 -1.42 28.41 16.35
N THR A 163 -1.80 27.16 16.11
CA THR A 163 -1.99 26.10 17.13
C THR A 163 -1.24 24.83 16.77
N ILE A 164 -1.02 23.97 17.77
CA ILE A 164 -0.64 22.57 17.56
C ILE A 164 -1.82 21.73 18.02
N ASP A 165 -2.46 21.06 17.07
CA ASP A 165 -3.70 20.34 17.25
C ASP A 165 -3.38 18.86 17.50
N PHE A 166 -3.62 18.39 18.72
CA PHE A 166 -3.33 17.02 19.15
C PHE A 166 -4.53 16.10 18.86
N HIS A 167 -4.29 14.99 18.17
CA HIS A 167 -5.32 14.00 17.86
C HIS A 167 -5.34 12.86 18.90
N GLU A 168 -6.50 12.60 19.51
CA GLU A 168 -6.72 11.47 20.43
C GLU A 168 -6.92 10.12 19.70
N PHE A 169 -7.30 10.19 18.41
CA PHE A 169 -7.42 9.05 17.50
C PHE A 169 -6.13 8.85 16.70
N VAL A 170 -5.89 7.63 16.20
CA VAL A 170 -4.71 7.29 15.40
C VAL A 170 -5.14 6.75 14.03
N ASP A 171 -5.13 7.64 13.04
CA ASP A 171 -5.52 7.35 11.66
C ASP A 171 -4.25 7.19 10.81
N ILE A 172 -3.91 5.95 10.42
CA ILE A 172 -2.67 5.66 9.69
C ILE A 172 -2.93 5.52 8.20
N SER A 173 -2.39 6.46 7.44
CA SER A 173 -2.24 6.43 5.99
C SER A 173 -1.25 5.35 5.57
N VAL A 174 -1.64 4.44 4.65
CA VAL A 174 -0.77 3.36 4.16
C VAL A 174 -0.60 3.47 2.65
N ALA A 175 0.65 3.57 2.16
CA ALA A 175 0.93 3.67 0.73
C ALA A 175 0.64 2.35 -0.02
N VAL A 176 -0.20 2.43 -1.07
CA VAL A 176 -0.59 1.31 -1.92
C VAL A 176 -0.21 1.58 -3.38
N ALA A 177 0.58 0.70 -3.97
CA ALA A 177 0.95 0.77 -5.38
C ALA A 177 -0.17 0.25 -6.30
N THR A 178 -0.47 0.97 -7.38
CA THR A 178 -1.45 0.60 -8.41
C THR A 178 -0.87 0.75 -9.82
N PRO A 179 -1.47 0.13 -10.86
CA PRO A 179 -1.04 0.33 -12.25
C PRO A 179 -1.14 1.77 -12.78
N ARG A 180 -1.81 2.69 -12.06
CA ARG A 180 -1.91 4.12 -12.42
C ARG A 180 -1.02 5.03 -11.57
N GLY A 181 -0.29 4.49 -10.60
CA GLY A 181 0.53 5.24 -9.64
C GLY A 181 0.29 4.80 -8.20
N LEU A 182 0.86 5.54 -7.26
CA LEU A 182 0.71 5.31 -5.82
C LEU A 182 -0.53 6.06 -5.30
N VAL A 183 -1.32 5.39 -4.46
CA VAL A 183 -2.44 5.99 -3.71
C VAL A 183 -2.25 5.74 -2.22
N VAL A 184 -2.82 6.59 -1.37
CA VAL A 184 -2.63 6.52 0.10
C VAL A 184 -4.01 6.54 0.77
N PRO A 185 -4.65 5.39 0.96
CA PRO A 185 -5.83 5.27 1.81
C PRO A 185 -5.46 5.35 3.31
N VAL A 186 -6.42 5.84 4.11
CA VAL A 186 -6.34 6.05 5.56
C VAL A 186 -7.04 4.90 6.28
N ILE A 187 -6.31 4.14 7.09
CA ILE A 187 -6.91 3.20 8.06
C ILE A 187 -7.26 4.00 9.31
N ARG A 188 -8.54 4.04 9.66
CA ARG A 188 -9.03 4.83 10.80
C ARG A 188 -9.03 4.06 12.11
N ASP A 189 -8.89 4.75 13.23
CA ASP A 189 -8.98 4.20 14.59
C ASP A 189 -8.10 2.94 14.84
N VAL A 190 -6.88 2.95 14.31
CA VAL A 190 -5.94 1.81 14.37
C VAL A 190 -5.64 1.39 15.81
N GLN A 191 -5.72 2.31 16.76
CA GLN A 191 -5.57 2.02 18.18
C GLN A 191 -6.56 0.97 18.69
N ASN A 192 -7.77 0.91 18.13
CA ASN A 192 -8.85 0.00 18.54
C ASN A 192 -8.90 -1.32 17.75
N MET A 193 -8.28 -1.37 16.56
CA MET A 193 -8.30 -2.55 15.67
C MET A 193 -7.39 -3.70 16.14
N THR A 194 -7.77 -4.96 15.84
CA THR A 194 -6.85 -6.11 15.95
C THR A 194 -5.96 -6.23 14.70
N LEU A 195 -4.91 -7.06 14.77
CA LEU A 195 -4.07 -7.37 13.60
C LEU A 195 -4.88 -7.96 12.43
N ALA A 196 -5.95 -8.71 12.72
CA ALA A 196 -6.83 -9.27 11.70
C ALA A 196 -7.68 -8.21 10.99
N ASP A 197 -8.14 -7.20 11.73
CA ASP A 197 -8.93 -6.10 11.16
C ASP A 197 -8.04 -5.17 10.30
N ILE A 198 -6.79 -4.96 10.74
CA ILE A 198 -5.78 -4.19 9.99
C ILE A 198 -5.44 -4.90 8.66
N GLU A 199 -5.11 -6.21 8.67
CA GLU A 199 -4.85 -6.93 7.39
C GLU A 199 -6.11 -7.02 6.52
N LYS A 200 -7.32 -7.12 7.10
CA LYS A 200 -8.59 -7.05 6.35
C LYS A 200 -8.75 -5.73 5.62
N THR A 201 -8.59 -4.60 6.32
CA THR A 201 -8.71 -3.27 5.74
C THR A 201 -7.61 -3.02 4.68
N ILE A 202 -6.36 -3.43 4.94
CA ILE A 202 -5.27 -3.35 3.94
C ILE A 202 -5.58 -4.19 2.70
N SER A 203 -6.12 -5.40 2.85
CA SER A 203 -6.47 -6.30 1.74
C SER A 203 -7.61 -5.76 0.87
N ASP A 204 -8.66 -5.21 1.50
CA ASP A 204 -9.76 -4.53 0.78
C ASP A 204 -9.24 -3.28 0.06
N TYR A 205 -8.56 -2.37 0.76
CA TYR A 205 -7.99 -1.17 0.15
C TYR A 205 -7.02 -1.49 -0.99
N ALA A 206 -6.16 -2.50 -0.85
CA ALA A 206 -5.27 -2.94 -1.94
C ALA A 206 -6.04 -3.50 -3.15
N THR A 207 -7.16 -4.18 -2.90
CA THR A 207 -8.04 -4.70 -3.95
C THR A 207 -8.78 -3.56 -4.67
N ARG A 208 -9.41 -2.66 -3.92
CA ARG A 208 -10.16 -1.51 -4.45
C ARG A 208 -9.26 -0.46 -5.10
N ALA A 209 -8.03 -0.27 -4.63
CA ALA A 209 -7.04 0.59 -5.27
C ALA A 209 -6.71 0.12 -6.70
N ARG A 210 -6.46 -1.18 -6.89
CA ARG A 210 -6.18 -1.77 -8.22
C ARG A 210 -7.34 -1.54 -9.21
N VAL A 211 -8.58 -1.72 -8.77
CA VAL A 211 -9.78 -1.48 -9.60
C VAL A 211 -10.29 -0.04 -9.59
N ASN A 212 -9.55 0.90 -8.99
CA ASN A 212 -9.90 2.33 -8.90
C ASN A 212 -11.26 2.61 -8.24
N LYS A 213 -11.58 1.88 -7.17
CA LYS A 213 -12.80 2.00 -6.34
C LYS A 213 -12.52 2.48 -4.90
N LEU A 214 -11.47 3.27 -4.70
CA LEU A 214 -11.28 4.05 -3.48
C LEU A 214 -12.02 5.39 -3.61
N THR A 215 -12.64 5.83 -2.52
CA THR A 215 -13.38 7.08 -2.41
C THR A 215 -12.50 8.20 -1.87
N MET A 216 -12.88 9.48 -2.08
CA MET A 216 -12.10 10.60 -1.55
C MET A 216 -12.05 10.63 -0.02
N THR A 217 -13.14 10.20 0.64
CA THR A 217 -13.24 10.05 2.10
C THR A 217 -12.30 9.01 2.69
N GLU A 218 -11.81 8.07 1.88
CA GLU A 218 -10.80 7.08 2.28
C GLU A 218 -9.37 7.59 2.06
N MET A 219 -9.18 8.70 1.35
CA MET A 219 -7.87 9.32 1.06
C MET A 219 -7.72 10.72 1.70
N THR A 220 -8.63 11.09 2.61
CA THR A 220 -8.66 12.41 3.26
C THR A 220 -8.46 12.27 4.77
N GLY A 221 -7.58 13.08 5.34
CA GLY A 221 -7.12 12.95 6.72
C GLY A 221 -5.93 11.99 6.81
N GLY A 222 -5.83 11.27 7.94
CA GLY A 222 -4.63 10.53 8.33
C GLY A 222 -3.67 11.44 9.13
N THR A 223 -3.27 10.99 10.31
CA THR A 223 -2.36 11.72 11.21
C THR A 223 -0.92 11.27 11.02
N PHE A 224 -0.70 10.01 10.63
CA PHE A 224 0.62 9.43 10.37
C PHE A 224 0.61 8.63 9.06
N THR A 225 1.76 8.52 8.37
CA THR A 225 1.86 7.81 7.08
C THR A 225 2.97 6.76 7.09
N ILE A 226 2.64 5.53 6.73
CA ILE A 226 3.58 4.43 6.51
C ILE A 226 3.69 4.16 5.00
N SER A 227 4.93 4.16 4.50
CA SER A 227 5.26 3.76 3.12
C SER A 227 6.24 2.59 3.14
N ASN A 228 5.93 1.55 2.37
CA ASN A 228 6.80 0.38 2.24
C ASN A 228 7.64 0.50 0.96
N GLY A 229 8.89 0.92 1.10
CA GLY A 229 9.86 0.98 -0.01
C GLY A 229 10.41 -0.39 -0.40
N GLY A 230 10.58 -1.30 0.57
CA GLY A 230 11.26 -2.59 0.39
C GLY A 230 10.62 -3.52 -0.67
N VAL A 231 9.33 -3.33 -1.01
CA VAL A 231 8.70 -4.04 -2.14
C VAL A 231 9.31 -3.69 -3.51
N PHE A 232 10.11 -2.63 -3.60
CA PHE A 232 10.85 -2.20 -4.78
C PHE A 232 12.36 -2.52 -4.69
N GLY A 233 12.84 -3.13 -3.60
CA GLY A 233 14.26 -3.42 -3.39
C GLY A 233 15.12 -2.22 -3.02
N SER A 234 14.55 -1.25 -2.30
CA SER A 234 15.24 -0.11 -1.68
C SER A 234 15.87 -0.47 -0.34
#